data_AF-A0A1V9DJ63-F1
#
_entry.id   AF-A0A1V9DJ63-F1
#
_cell.length_a   1.000
_cell.length_b   1.000
_cell.length_c   1.000
_cell.angle_alpha   90.00
_cell.angle_beta   90.00
_cell.angle_gamma   90.00
#
_symmetry.space_group_name_H-M   'P 1'
#
loop_
_entity.id
_entity.type
_entity.pdbx_description
1 polymer ?
#
loop_
_entity_poly.entity_id
_entity_poly.type
_entity_poly.pdbx_seq_one_letter_code
_entity_poly.pdbx_strand_id
1 'polypeptide(L)'
;MSEVAIYKGPYLGDDRLYVRLDAYNDVVAENAALQQKLDALAAEREKFAVECAAAKIAIQYANNAGFKCLLNTPDINAYLNSVRAEGVEMFAARLRSDATELSVCKMIALGADDFAAQLRSQEAK
;
A
#
# COMPACT_ATOMS: atom_id res chain seq x y z
N MET A 1 -12.22 3.47 30.73
CA MET A 1 -10.77 3.59 30.53
C MET A 1 -10.22 2.21 30.66
N SER A 2 -9.64 1.71 29.59
CA SER A 2 -9.44 0.29 29.37
C SER A 2 -7.91 0.10 29.26
N GLU A 3 -7.30 -0.18 30.42
CA GLU A 3 -5.87 -0.23 30.74
C GLU A 3 -5.66 -1.53 31.52
N VAL A 4 -4.84 -2.44 31.05
CA VAL A 4 -4.97 -3.83 31.49
C VAL A 4 -3.61 -4.50 31.57
N ALA A 5 -2.73 -3.98 32.42
CA ALA A 5 -1.34 -4.40 32.40
C ALA A 5 -1.17 -5.87 32.85
N ILE A 6 -0.02 -6.45 32.49
CA ILE A 6 0.37 -7.77 32.97
C ILE A 6 0.90 -7.58 34.40
N TYR A 7 0.14 -8.04 35.39
CA TYR A 7 0.50 -7.90 36.80
C TYR A 7 0.72 -9.26 37.46
N LYS A 8 1.76 -9.35 38.30
CA LYS A 8 1.92 -10.46 39.25
C LYS A 8 0.92 -10.25 40.40
N GLY A 9 -0.06 -11.14 40.54
CA GLY A 9 -1.10 -11.04 41.57
C GLY A 9 -0.58 -11.35 42.99
N PRO A 10 -0.91 -10.57 44.04
CA PRO A 10 -0.40 -10.77 45.39
C PRO A 10 -1.18 -11.80 46.25
N TYR A 11 -2.24 -12.41 45.71
CA TYR A 11 -3.08 -13.35 46.44
C TYR A 11 -3.25 -14.62 45.63
N LEU A 12 -2.91 -15.76 46.25
CA LEU A 12 -2.87 -17.13 45.70
C LEU A 12 -1.57 -17.39 44.93
N GLY A 13 -0.71 -18.21 45.54
CA GLY A 13 0.64 -18.54 45.08
C GLY A 13 0.68 -19.43 43.83
N ASP A 14 0.00 -19.02 42.76
CA ASP A 14 0.09 -19.64 41.44
C ASP A 14 0.65 -18.63 40.43
N ASP A 15 1.76 -18.98 39.78
CA ASP A 15 2.47 -18.19 38.75
C ASP A 15 1.68 -18.08 37.42
N ARG A 16 0.43 -17.59 37.46
CA ARG A 16 -0.37 -17.35 36.25
C ARG A 16 -0.30 -15.88 35.83
N LEU A 17 0.09 -15.66 34.57
CA LEU A 17 0.14 -14.37 33.89
C LEU A 17 -1.25 -14.00 33.33
N TYR A 18 -1.68 -12.74 33.51
CA TYR A 18 -2.94 -12.21 32.98
C TYR A 18 -2.68 -11.17 31.88
N VAL A 19 -3.48 -11.21 30.80
CA VAL A 19 -3.34 -10.36 29.61
C VAL A 19 -4.22 -9.13 29.67
N ARG A 20 -3.75 -8.05 29.04
CA ARG A 20 -4.50 -6.83 28.70
C ARG A 20 -5.85 -7.15 27.99
N LEU A 21 -6.95 -7.42 28.71
CA LEU A 21 -8.33 -7.57 28.19
C LEU A 21 -8.81 -6.42 27.30
N ASP A 22 -8.53 -5.18 27.67
CA ASP A 22 -8.85 -4.00 26.86
C ASP A 22 -8.02 -3.89 25.59
N ALA A 23 -6.71 -4.14 25.64
CA ALA A 23 -5.90 -4.17 24.42
C ALA A 23 -6.33 -5.33 23.51
N TYR A 24 -6.78 -6.46 24.09
CA TYR A 24 -7.37 -7.55 23.33
C TYR A 24 -8.67 -7.12 22.64
N ASN A 25 -9.56 -6.41 23.35
CA ASN A 25 -10.81 -5.89 22.78
C ASN A 25 -10.56 -4.86 21.67
N ASP A 26 -9.56 -3.99 21.82
CA ASP A 26 -9.15 -3.03 20.79
C ASP A 26 -8.66 -3.75 19.53
N VAL A 27 -7.81 -4.77 19.68
CA VAL A 27 -7.32 -5.60 18.56
C VAL A 27 -8.46 -6.37 17.90
N VAL A 28 -9.41 -6.89 18.67
CA VAL A 28 -10.60 -7.59 18.12
C VAL A 28 -11.47 -6.61 17.32
N ALA A 29 -11.67 -5.39 17.82
CA ALA A 29 -12.42 -4.36 17.10
C ALA A 29 -11.70 -3.93 15.81
N GLU A 30 -10.38 -3.78 15.85
CA GLU A 30 -9.57 -3.49 14.67
C GLU A 30 -9.66 -4.61 13.63
N ASN A 31 -9.55 -5.87 14.05
CA ASN A 31 -9.67 -7.03 13.17
C ASN A 31 -11.06 -7.10 12.51
N ALA A 32 -12.13 -6.78 13.24
CA ALA A 32 -13.48 -6.71 12.67
C ALA A 32 -13.59 -5.60 11.61
N ALA A 33 -13.01 -4.42 11.87
CA ALA A 33 -12.98 -3.32 10.91
C ALA A 33 -12.14 -3.65 9.67
N LEU A 34 -11.01 -4.34 9.84
CA LEU A 34 -10.19 -4.81 8.72
C LEU A 34 -10.92 -5.86 7.87
N GLN A 35 -11.67 -6.77 8.51
CA GLN A 35 -12.47 -7.74 7.79
C GLN A 35 -13.55 -7.06 6.94
N GLN A 36 -14.24 -6.05 7.48
CA GLN A 36 -15.20 -5.26 6.70
C GLN A 36 -14.57 -4.57 5.49
N LYS A 37 -13.36 -4.02 5.64
CA LYS A 37 -12.61 -3.44 4.51
C LYS A 37 -12.24 -4.48 3.46
N LEU A 38 -11.85 -5.68 3.89
CA LEU A 38 -11.51 -6.78 3.00
C LEU A 38 -12.72 -7.24 2.18
N ASP A 39 -13.87 -7.37 2.83
CA ASP A 39 -15.13 -7.76 2.19
C ASP A 39 -15.59 -6.69 1.18
N ALA A 40 -15.49 -5.40 1.55
CA ALA A 40 -15.79 -4.29 0.65
C ALA A 40 -14.87 -4.28 -0.58
N LEU A 41 -13.55 -4.48 -0.38
CA LEU A 41 -12.58 -4.53 -1.47
C LEU A 41 -12.82 -5.74 -2.39
N ALA A 42 -13.24 -6.88 -1.83
CA ALA A 42 -13.58 -8.06 -2.63
C ALA A 42 -14.79 -7.80 -3.54
N ALA A 43 -15.83 -7.13 -3.02
CA ALA A 43 -17.00 -6.75 -3.79
C ALA A 43 -16.67 -5.74 -4.91
N GLU A 44 -15.83 -4.74 -4.61
CA GLU A 44 -15.34 -3.80 -5.63
C GLU A 44 -14.52 -4.48 -6.72
N ARG A 45 -13.65 -5.43 -6.35
CA ARG A 45 -12.85 -6.21 -7.31
C ARG A 45 -13.71 -6.99 -8.27
N GLU A 46 -14.80 -7.61 -7.78
CA GLU A 46 -15.74 -8.34 -8.63
C GLU A 46 -16.45 -7.42 -9.61
N LYS A 47 -16.93 -6.25 -9.14
CA LYS A 47 -17.55 -5.24 -9.99
C LYS A 47 -16.59 -4.74 -11.09
N PHE A 48 -15.35 -4.41 -10.72
CA PHE A 48 -14.34 -3.94 -11.66
C PHE A 48 -13.98 -5.01 -12.71
N ALA A 49 -13.94 -6.29 -12.33
CA ALA A 49 -13.67 -7.39 -13.25
C ALA A 49 -14.77 -7.52 -14.33
N VAL A 50 -16.04 -7.37 -13.93
CA VAL A 50 -17.18 -7.38 -14.87
C VAL A 50 -17.11 -6.18 -15.82
N GLU A 51 -16.82 -4.99 -15.30
CA GLU A 51 -16.67 -3.77 -16.11
C GLU A 51 -15.52 -3.91 -17.13
N CYS A 52 -14.37 -4.46 -16.73
CA CYS A 52 -13.26 -4.75 -17.63
C CYS A 52 -13.64 -5.75 -18.74
N ALA A 53 -14.40 -6.80 -18.41
CA ALA A 53 -14.85 -7.77 -19.41
C ALA A 53 -15.81 -7.12 -20.43
N ALA A 54 -16.77 -6.32 -19.95
CA ALA A 54 -17.68 -5.57 -20.82
C ALA A 54 -16.93 -4.59 -21.74
N ALA A 55 -15.95 -3.85 -21.21
CA ALA A 55 -15.14 -2.93 -21.99
C ALA A 55 -14.33 -3.63 -23.10
N LYS A 56 -13.75 -4.80 -22.81
CA LYS A 56 -13.03 -5.61 -23.82
C LYS A 56 -13.94 -6.03 -24.96
N ILE A 57 -15.15 -6.52 -24.63
CA ILE A 57 -16.14 -6.94 -25.61
C ILE A 57 -16.56 -5.74 -26.47
N ALA A 58 -16.88 -4.61 -25.87
CA ALA A 58 -17.28 -3.39 -26.58
C ALA A 58 -16.19 -2.90 -27.55
N ILE A 59 -14.93 -2.91 -27.13
CA ILE A 59 -13.79 -2.55 -27.98
C ILE A 59 -13.65 -3.52 -29.15
N GLN A 60 -13.82 -4.81 -28.91
CA GLN A 60 -13.73 -5.80 -29.99
C GLN A 60 -14.84 -5.60 -31.02
N TYR A 61 -16.07 -5.32 -30.60
CA TYR A 61 -17.15 -4.96 -31.52
C TYR A 61 -16.85 -3.69 -32.32
N ALA A 62 -16.35 -2.64 -31.67
CA ALA A 62 -16.02 -1.39 -32.33
C ALA A 62 -14.87 -1.55 -33.34
N ASN A 63 -13.83 -2.32 -32.99
CA ASN A 63 -12.71 -2.64 -33.88
C ASN A 63 -13.19 -3.44 -35.10
N ASN A 64 -14.09 -4.40 -34.93
CA ASN A 64 -14.69 -5.16 -36.03
C ASN A 64 -15.56 -4.29 -36.95
N ALA A 65 -16.16 -3.21 -36.41
CA ALA A 65 -16.91 -2.21 -37.17
C ALA A 65 -16.02 -1.14 -37.84
N GLY A 66 -14.69 -1.25 -37.72
CA GLY A 66 -13.73 -0.34 -38.32
C GLY A 66 -13.32 0.86 -37.45
N PHE A 67 -13.84 0.96 -36.21
CA PHE A 67 -13.43 1.99 -35.25
C PHE A 67 -12.27 1.50 -34.41
N LYS A 68 -11.09 2.10 -34.54
CA LYS A 68 -9.91 1.73 -33.74
C LYS A 68 -10.06 2.25 -32.30
N CYS A 69 -10.34 1.34 -31.38
CA CYS A 69 -10.51 1.62 -29.96
C CYS A 69 -9.47 0.83 -29.16
N LEU A 70 -8.86 1.48 -28.17
CA LEU A 70 -7.95 0.83 -27.22
C LEU A 70 -8.50 0.98 -25.80
N LEU A 71 -8.30 -0.05 -24.99
CA LEU A 71 -8.65 -0.03 -23.58
C LEU A 71 -7.57 0.78 -22.89
N ASN A 72 -7.86 2.05 -22.59
CA ASN A 72 -6.92 2.92 -21.90
C ASN A 72 -6.93 2.55 -20.41
N THR A 73 -6.34 1.40 -20.07
CA THR A 73 -5.87 1.16 -18.71
C THR A 73 -4.86 2.25 -18.38
N PRO A 74 -4.90 2.88 -17.18
CA PRO A 74 -3.87 3.84 -16.78
C PRO A 74 -2.54 3.24 -17.11
N ASP A 75 -1.75 3.99 -17.90
CA ASP A 75 -0.61 3.43 -18.59
C ASP A 75 0.20 2.59 -17.62
N ILE A 76 0.34 1.29 -17.90
CA ILE A 76 1.04 0.38 -17.00
C ILE A 76 2.43 0.95 -16.68
N ASN A 77 3.01 1.71 -17.62
CA ASN A 77 4.25 2.44 -17.40
C ASN A 77 4.12 3.53 -16.33
N ALA A 78 3.03 4.30 -16.30
CA ALA A 78 2.78 5.29 -15.25
C ALA A 78 2.63 4.64 -13.86
N TYR A 79 1.91 3.52 -13.77
CA TYR A 79 1.83 2.74 -12.51
C TYR A 79 3.20 2.20 -12.10
N LEU A 80 3.93 1.55 -13.01
CA LEU A 80 5.27 1.01 -12.74
C LEU A 80 6.26 2.12 -12.37
N ASN A 81 6.16 3.29 -12.99
CA ASN A 81 6.99 4.45 -12.66
C ASN A 81 6.66 5.00 -11.28
N SER A 82 5.38 5.03 -10.89
CA SER A 82 4.98 5.38 -9.52
C SER A 82 5.59 4.43 -8.48
N VAL A 83 5.49 3.11 -8.70
CA VAL A 83 6.06 2.10 -7.79
C VAL A 83 7.58 2.20 -7.72
N ARG A 84 8.26 2.43 -8.86
CA ARG A 84 9.71 2.63 -8.90
C ARG A 84 10.12 3.90 -8.15
N ALA A 85 9.38 5.00 -8.32
CA ALA A 85 9.66 6.27 -7.63
C ALA A 85 9.55 6.10 -6.10
N GLU A 86 8.51 5.42 -5.62
CA GLU A 86 8.33 5.12 -4.19
C GLU A 86 9.51 4.31 -3.63
N GLY A 87 9.94 3.27 -4.34
CA GLY A 87 11.11 2.49 -3.93
C GLY A 87 12.41 3.31 -3.86
N VAL A 88 12.60 4.25 -4.79
CA VAL A 88 13.76 5.15 -4.81
C VAL A 88 13.70 6.16 -3.65
N GLU A 89 12.52 6.66 -3.31
CA GLU A 89 12.33 7.55 -2.16
C GLU A 89 12.61 6.85 -0.83
N MET A 90 12.16 5.60 -0.68
CA MET A 90 12.49 4.78 0.49
C MET A 90 14.00 4.58 0.63
N PHE A 91 14.69 4.35 -0.49
CA PHE A 91 16.16 4.24 -0.51
C PHE A 91 16.84 5.57 -0.14
N ALA A 92 16.37 6.70 -0.68
CA ALA A 92 16.89 8.02 -0.35
C ALA A 92 16.69 8.37 1.13
N ALA A 93 15.51 8.08 1.68
CA ALA A 93 15.21 8.24 3.09
C ALA A 93 16.13 7.41 3.98
N ARG A 94 16.43 6.16 3.58
CA ARG A 94 17.36 5.28 4.30
C ARG A 94 18.79 5.82 4.28
N LEU A 95 19.25 6.35 3.15
CA LEU A 95 20.57 6.97 3.07
C LEU A 95 20.68 8.21 3.94
N ARG A 96 19.61 9.00 4.08
CA ARG A 96 19.57 10.16 4.98
C ARG A 96 19.58 9.78 6.45
N SER A 97 18.88 8.71 6.84
CA SER A 97 18.85 8.27 8.25
C SER A 97 20.22 7.81 8.75
N ASP A 98 21.04 7.26 7.84
CA ASP A 98 22.31 6.63 8.17
C ASP A 98 23.52 7.56 7.87
N ALA A 99 23.29 8.79 7.40
CA ALA A 99 24.33 9.73 6.94
C ALA A 99 24.81 10.74 8.02
N THR A 100 26.13 10.82 8.24
CA THR A 100 26.75 11.99 8.90
C THR A 100 26.78 13.20 7.96
N GLU A 101 26.90 14.42 8.50
CA GLU A 101 26.61 15.68 7.78
C GLU A 101 27.39 15.90 6.47
N LEU A 102 28.55 15.24 6.30
CA LEU A 102 29.46 15.31 5.15
C LEU A 102 29.56 14.00 4.33
N SER A 103 28.72 13.01 4.61
CA SER A 103 28.85 11.70 3.98
C SER A 103 28.36 11.67 2.53
N VAL A 104 29.04 10.88 1.70
CA VAL A 104 28.68 10.58 0.29
C VAL A 104 27.20 10.13 0.16
N CYS A 105 26.64 9.55 1.22
CA CYS A 105 25.24 9.14 1.30
C CYS A 105 24.25 10.30 1.10
N LYS A 106 24.57 11.54 1.53
CA LYS A 106 23.73 12.72 1.26
C LYS A 106 23.66 13.06 -0.24
N MET A 107 24.79 13.01 -0.94
CA MET A 107 24.83 13.28 -2.39
C MET A 107 24.04 12.24 -3.18
N ILE A 108 24.16 10.96 -2.80
CA ILE A 108 23.40 9.88 -3.43
C ILE A 108 21.90 10.03 -3.13
N ALA A 109 21.52 10.41 -1.91
CA ALA A 109 20.12 10.63 -1.55
C ALA A 109 19.46 11.77 -2.34
N LEU A 110 20.20 12.86 -2.61
CA LEU A 110 19.72 13.95 -3.45
C LEU A 110 19.52 13.49 -4.90
N GLY A 111 20.50 12.77 -5.47
CA GLY A 111 20.35 12.20 -6.81
C GLY A 111 19.21 11.18 -6.92
N ALA A 112 18.91 10.45 -5.84
CA ALA A 112 17.78 9.54 -5.78
C ALA A 112 16.43 10.30 -5.78
N ASP A 113 16.30 11.40 -5.05
CA ASP A 113 15.08 12.23 -5.11
C ASP A 113 14.85 12.78 -6.52
N ASP A 114 15.89 13.29 -7.17
CA ASP A 114 15.79 13.79 -8.56
C ASP A 114 15.37 12.68 -9.53
N PHE A 115 15.89 11.46 -9.34
CA PHE A 115 15.50 10.30 -10.15
C PHE A 115 14.04 9.88 -9.90
N ALA A 116 13.56 9.90 -8.65
CA ALA A 116 12.16 9.63 -8.33
C ALA A 116 11.22 10.67 -8.96
N ALA A 117 11.61 11.96 -8.95
CA ALA A 117 10.87 13.02 -9.63
C ALA A 117 10.82 12.80 -11.16
N GLN A 118 11.94 12.38 -11.77
CA GLN A 118 11.99 12.04 -13.19
C GLN A 118 11.02 10.91 -13.53
N LEU A 119 11.01 9.82 -12.75
CA LEU A 119 10.08 8.70 -12.94
C LEU A 119 8.62 9.15 -12.92
N ARG A 120 8.24 10.05 -12.01
CA ARG A 120 6.87 10.59 -11.94
C ARG A 120 6.52 11.53 -13.09
N SER A 121 7.51 12.24 -13.64
CA SER A 121 7.32 13.16 -14.77
C SER A 121 7.33 12.47 -16.14
N GLN A 122 7.73 11.20 -16.22
CA GLN A 122 7.70 10.45 -17.47
C GLN A 122 6.25 10.12 -17.82
N GLU A 123 5.70 10.89 -18.77
CA GLU A 123 4.53 10.48 -19.52
C GLU A 123 4.87 9.21 -20.31
N ALA A 124 3.95 8.27 -20.31
CA ALA A 124 4.10 7.08 -21.11
C ALA A 124 4.02 7.47 -22.59
N LYS A 125 5.08 7.13 -23.33
CA LYS A 125 5.22 7.41 -24.76
C LYS A 125 4.43 6.45 -25.63
#